data_AF-A9M6E1-F1
#
_entry.id   AF-A9M6E1-F1
#
_cell.length_a   1.000
_cell.length_b   1.000
_cell.length_c   1.000
_cell.angle_alpha   90.00
_cell.angle_beta   90.00
_cell.angle_gamma   90.00
#
_symmetry.space_group_name_H-M   'P 1'
#
loop_
_entity.id
_entity.type
_entity.pdbx_description
1 polymer ?
#
loop_
_entity_poly.entity_id
_entity_poly.type
_entity_poly.pdbx_seq_one_letter_code
_entity_poly.pdbx_strand_id
1 'polypeptide(L)'
;MVRHPDINRRGDIAALRWDQRCSKTVFLDGEAKSVDGFELRQGKTGKRLLLPITPILSEVLEATPRQGETVLVTAYGEPFSPKSLTGRMADWTPSAKLPKGFTLHGLRKTLGKILAEGGASTRQIMDTLGHDDIARAELYTREAEQARLATDGMSRVVRLKRNG
;
A
#
# COMPACT_ATOMS: atom_id res chain seq x y z
N MET A 1 10.10 18.85 14.20
CA MET A 1 10.25 17.51 13.58
C MET A 1 9.01 17.22 12.73
N VAL A 2 9.08 17.50 11.43
CA VAL A 2 7.94 17.33 10.51
C VAL A 2 7.64 15.83 10.38
N ARG A 3 6.41 15.43 10.72
CA ARG A 3 5.99 14.03 10.77
C ARG A 3 5.25 13.69 9.48
N HIS A 4 5.90 12.92 8.60
CA HIS A 4 5.26 12.42 7.38
C HIS A 4 4.36 11.20 7.69
N PRO A 5 3.14 11.05 7.14
CA PRO A 5 2.34 9.81 7.20
C PRO A 5 2.79 8.78 6.18
N ASP A 6 2.40 7.53 6.42
CA ASP A 6 2.57 6.39 5.53
C ASP A 6 1.58 5.27 5.95
N ILE A 7 0.76 4.72 5.04
CA ILE A 7 -0.09 3.52 5.26
C ILE A 7 0.78 2.27 5.23
N ASN A 8 0.28 1.07 5.53
CA ASN A 8 1.10 -0.16 5.50
C ASN A 8 2.41 -0.05 6.31
N ARG A 9 2.47 0.82 7.33
CA ARG A 9 3.58 0.81 8.28
C ARG A 9 3.43 -0.44 9.13
N ARG A 10 4.56 -0.97 9.61
CA ARG A 10 4.58 -2.10 10.54
C ARG A 10 3.60 -1.94 11.72
N GLY A 11 3.39 -0.70 12.19
CA GLY A 11 2.48 -0.43 13.31
C GLY A 11 1.01 -0.53 12.92
N ASP A 12 0.65 0.04 11.77
CA ASP A 12 -0.73 -0.04 11.27
C ASP A 12 -1.07 -1.48 10.84
N ILE A 13 -0.10 -2.21 10.26
CA ILE A 13 -0.25 -3.64 9.91
C ILE A 13 -0.39 -4.52 11.16
N ALA A 14 0.46 -4.29 12.18
CA ALA A 14 0.38 -5.06 13.43
C ALA A 14 -0.93 -4.84 14.20
N ALA A 15 -1.54 -3.65 14.05
CA ALA A 15 -2.79 -3.27 14.70
C ALA A 15 -4.03 -3.45 13.83
N LEU A 16 -3.90 -4.05 12.64
CA LEU A 16 -5.03 -4.25 11.72
C LEU A 16 -6.04 -5.21 12.35
N ARG A 17 -7.31 -4.81 12.42
CA ARG A 17 -8.38 -5.58 13.05
C ARG A 17 -9.35 -6.16 12.04
N TRP A 18 -9.97 -7.29 12.37
CA TRP A 18 -10.99 -7.90 11.53
C TRP A 18 -12.23 -7.03 11.35
N ASP A 19 -12.61 -6.28 12.40
CA ASP A 19 -13.75 -5.35 12.40
C ASP A 19 -13.53 -4.11 11.51
N GLN A 20 -12.31 -3.88 11.02
CA GLN A 20 -11.99 -2.82 10.08
C GLN A 20 -12.21 -3.21 8.63
N ARG A 21 -12.41 -4.51 8.32
CA ARG A 21 -12.69 -4.97 6.96
C ARG A 21 -14.10 -4.55 6.57
N CYS A 22 -14.23 -3.89 5.43
CA CYS A 22 -15.49 -3.39 4.92
C CYS A 22 -15.55 -3.47 3.40
N SER A 23 -16.77 -3.45 2.88
CA SER A 23 -17.02 -3.17 1.47
C SER A 23 -17.36 -1.70 1.31
N LYS A 24 -16.65 -1.01 0.41
CA LYS A 24 -16.83 0.41 0.14
C LYS A 24 -17.13 0.66 -1.33
N THR A 25 -18.20 1.40 -1.60
CA THR A 25 -18.48 1.89 -2.94
C THR A 25 -17.54 3.04 -3.28
N VAL A 26 -16.80 2.91 -4.37
CA VAL A 26 -15.94 3.95 -4.95
C VAL A 26 -16.35 4.21 -6.40
N PHE A 27 -16.14 5.43 -6.88
CA PHE A 27 -16.35 5.76 -8.28
C PHE A 27 -15.01 5.70 -9.01
N LEU A 28 -14.90 4.80 -9.98
CA LEU A 28 -13.71 4.62 -10.81
C LEU A 28 -14.14 4.58 -12.27
N ASP A 29 -13.51 5.41 -13.10
CA ASP A 29 -13.80 5.51 -14.54
C ASP A 29 -15.27 5.79 -14.88
N GLY A 30 -15.95 6.57 -14.02
CA GLY A 30 -17.36 6.92 -14.18
C GLY A 30 -18.36 5.87 -13.67
N GLU A 31 -17.87 4.74 -13.15
CA GLU A 31 -18.72 3.66 -12.65
C GLU A 31 -18.60 3.50 -11.14
N ALA A 32 -19.73 3.21 -10.48
CA ALA A 32 -19.73 2.80 -9.08
C ALA A 32 -19.23 1.36 -8.97
N LYS A 33 -18.14 1.15 -8.23
CA LYS A 33 -17.54 -0.16 -7.97
C LYS A 33 -17.52 -0.42 -6.47
N SER A 34 -17.93 -1.62 -6.07
CA SER A 34 -17.81 -2.11 -4.70
C SER A 34 -16.40 -2.67 -4.50
N VAL A 35 -15.65 -2.14 -3.54
CA VAL A 35 -14.27 -2.55 -3.24
C VAL A 35 -14.19 -3.09 -1.82
N ASP A 36 -13.71 -4.32 -1.67
CA ASP A 36 -13.36 -4.89 -0.37
C ASP A 36 -12.03 -4.31 0.12
N GLY A 37 -11.94 -3.96 1.40
CA GLY A 37 -10.78 -3.29 1.96
C GLY A 37 -10.82 -3.19 3.47
N PHE A 38 -9.80 -2.59 4.04
CA PHE A 38 -9.78 -2.19 5.45
C PHE A 38 -9.88 -0.68 5.57
N GLU A 39 -10.80 -0.18 6.38
CA GLU A 39 -10.79 1.22 6.81
C GLU A 39 -10.03 1.34 8.13
N LEU A 40 -8.92 2.06 8.10
CA LEU A 40 -8.09 2.28 9.27
C LEU A 40 -7.73 3.73 9.50
N ARG A 41 -7.41 4.03 10.75
CA ARG A 41 -6.85 5.31 11.16
C ARG A 41 -5.38 5.11 11.47
N GLN A 42 -4.48 5.77 10.74
CA GLN A 42 -3.04 5.66 10.98
C GLN A 42 -2.69 6.03 12.43
N GLY A 43 -1.97 5.16 13.14
CA GLY A 43 -1.61 5.41 14.53
C GLY A 43 -0.70 6.64 14.71
N LYS A 44 0.17 6.90 13.73
CA LYS A 44 1.17 7.99 13.83
C LYS A 44 0.61 9.38 13.46
N THR A 45 -0.41 9.44 12.60
CA THR A 45 -0.89 10.71 11.99
C THR A 45 -2.38 10.94 12.14
N GLY A 46 -3.15 9.91 12.46
CA GLY A 46 -4.60 10.00 12.57
C GLY A 46 -5.36 10.06 11.25
N LYS A 47 -4.67 9.96 10.10
CA LYS A 47 -5.27 9.97 8.76
C LYS A 47 -6.15 8.73 8.58
N ARG A 48 -7.38 8.93 8.10
CA ARG A 48 -8.30 7.84 7.71
C ARG A 48 -7.97 7.39 6.30
N LEU A 49 -7.89 6.08 6.10
CA LEU A 49 -7.45 5.49 4.85
C LEU A 49 -8.25 4.22 4.57
N LEU A 50 -8.49 3.98 3.29
CA LEU A 50 -8.92 2.69 2.78
C LEU A 50 -7.69 1.93 2.28
N LEU A 51 -7.52 0.69 2.72
CA LEU A 51 -6.55 -0.26 2.18
C LEU A 51 -7.32 -1.29 1.34
N PRO A 52 -7.36 -1.17 0.00
CA PRO A 52 -8.02 -2.14 -0.86
C PRO A 52 -7.38 -3.53 -0.72
N ILE A 53 -8.21 -4.57 -0.71
CA ILE A 53 -7.75 -5.95 -0.70
C ILE A 53 -7.58 -6.43 -2.15
N THR A 54 -6.40 -6.98 -2.45
CA THR A 54 -6.15 -7.64 -3.73
C THR A 54 -6.74 -9.07 -3.73
N PRO A 55 -7.00 -9.69 -4.89
CA PRO A 55 -7.52 -11.07 -4.93
C PRO A 55 -6.66 -12.06 -4.13
N ILE A 56 -5.33 -11.99 -4.29
CA ILE A 56 -4.39 -12.85 -3.54
C ILE A 56 -4.50 -12.61 -2.03
N LEU A 57 -4.64 -11.36 -1.58
CA LEU A 57 -4.82 -11.08 -0.16
C LEU A 57 -6.18 -11.57 0.35
N SER A 58 -7.23 -11.47 -0.46
CA SER A 58 -8.56 -12.00 -0.13
C SER A 58 -8.50 -13.51 0.12
N GLU A 59 -7.90 -14.26 -0.79
CA GLU A 59 -7.71 -15.72 -0.66
C GLU A 59 -6.98 -16.08 0.64
N VAL A 60 -5.90 -15.36 0.95
CA VAL A 60 -5.12 -15.56 2.19
C VAL A 60 -5.96 -15.24 3.42
N LEU A 61 -6.73 -14.15 3.41
CA LEU A 61 -7.57 -13.73 4.54
C LEU A 61 -8.71 -14.72 4.79
N GLU A 62 -9.36 -15.24 3.75
CA GLU A 62 -10.42 -16.25 3.88
C GLU A 62 -9.89 -17.59 4.41
N ALA A 63 -8.67 -17.97 4.02
CA ALA A 63 -8.02 -19.18 4.52
C ALA A 63 -7.44 -19.04 5.93
N THR A 64 -7.32 -17.81 6.46
CA THR A 64 -6.70 -17.55 7.76
C THR A 64 -7.73 -17.72 8.89
N PRO A 65 -7.50 -18.64 9.86
CA PRO A 65 -8.37 -18.75 11.03
C PRO A 65 -8.38 -17.46 11.84
N ARG A 66 -9.58 -16.95 12.14
CA ARG A 66 -9.73 -15.75 12.97
C ARG A 66 -9.47 -16.09 14.44
N GLN A 67 -8.31 -15.68 14.93
CA GLN A 67 -7.91 -15.83 16.33
C GLN A 67 -7.77 -14.42 16.92
N GLY A 68 -8.66 -14.04 17.83
CA GLY A 68 -8.68 -12.71 18.42
C GLY A 68 -9.17 -11.58 17.50
N GLU A 69 -8.93 -10.35 17.91
CA GLU A 69 -9.45 -9.15 17.24
C GLU A 69 -8.60 -8.69 16.04
N THR A 70 -7.28 -8.94 16.09
CA THR A 70 -6.32 -8.52 15.06
C THR A 70 -6.15 -9.56 13.97
N VAL A 71 -5.87 -9.12 12.75
CA VAL A 71 -5.61 -9.99 11.58
C VAL A 71 -4.33 -10.79 11.76
N LEU A 72 -3.30 -10.16 12.34
CA LEU A 72 -2.01 -10.81 12.58
C LEU A 72 -1.85 -11.13 14.07
N VAL A 73 -1.71 -12.42 14.38
CA VAL A 73 -1.44 -12.91 15.72
C VAL A 73 -0.16 -13.74 15.78
N THR A 74 0.48 -13.70 16.94
CA THR A 74 1.64 -14.55 17.26
C THR A 74 1.24 -16.02 17.34
N ALA A 75 2.22 -16.91 17.47
CA ALA A 75 1.98 -18.34 17.69
C ALA A 75 1.19 -18.65 18.97
N TYR A 76 1.07 -17.67 19.88
CA TYR A 76 0.31 -17.79 21.13
C TYR A 76 -1.12 -17.23 21.00
N GLY A 77 -1.55 -16.77 19.82
CA GLY A 77 -2.85 -16.15 19.60
C GLY A 77 -2.93 -14.67 19.99
N GLU A 78 -1.84 -14.09 20.49
CA GLU A 78 -1.79 -12.69 20.92
C GLU A 78 -1.49 -11.73 19.76
N PRO A 79 -2.01 -10.49 19.75
CA PRO A 79 -1.69 -9.48 18.75
C PRO A 79 -0.18 -9.21 18.64
N PHE A 80 0.32 -9.00 17.42
CA PHE A 80 1.70 -8.58 17.24
C PHE A 80 1.93 -7.15 17.76
N SER A 81 3.07 -6.93 18.43
CA SER A 81 3.62 -5.59 18.58
C SER A 81 4.41 -5.22 17.30
N PRO A 82 4.60 -3.91 17.00
CA PRO A 82 5.42 -3.50 15.86
C PRO A 82 6.87 -4.04 15.93
N LYS A 83 7.40 -4.19 17.15
CA LYS A 83 8.76 -4.72 17.38
C LYS A 83 8.79 -6.23 17.14
N SER A 84 7.86 -6.99 17.71
CA SER A 84 7.82 -8.45 17.53
C SER A 84 7.52 -8.84 16.09
N LEU A 85 6.69 -8.07 15.36
CA LEU A 85 6.48 -8.29 13.93
C LEU A 85 7.77 -8.08 13.11
N THR A 86 8.61 -7.11 13.49
CA THR A 86 9.92 -6.90 12.85
C THR A 86 10.84 -8.10 13.11
N GLY A 87 10.88 -8.60 14.35
CA GLY A 87 11.63 -9.81 14.71
C GLY A 87 11.14 -11.02 13.92
N ARG A 88 9.83 -11.21 13.82
CA ARG A 88 9.23 -12.33 13.08
C ARG A 88 9.58 -12.32 11.59
N MET A 89 9.65 -11.14 10.97
CA MET A 89 10.10 -11.02 9.58
C MET A 89 11.58 -11.41 9.40
N ALA A 90 12.42 -11.13 10.40
CA ALA A 90 13.81 -11.58 10.40
C ALA A 90 13.93 -13.11 10.51
N ASP A 91 12.96 -13.78 11.12
CA ASP A 91 12.88 -15.26 11.16
C ASP A 91 12.29 -15.84 9.85
N TRP A 92 11.23 -15.22 9.32
CA TRP A 92 10.56 -15.71 8.10
C TRP A 92 11.44 -15.63 6.86
N THR A 93 12.27 -14.59 6.74
CA THR A 93 13.16 -14.40 5.58
C THR A 93 14.11 -15.60 5.37
N PRO A 94 14.93 -16.02 6.35
CA PRO A 94 15.79 -17.20 6.21
C PRO A 94 14.98 -18.50 6.13
N SER A 95 13.84 -18.60 6.82
CA SER A 95 12.96 -19.78 6.73
C SER A 95 12.43 -20.00 5.31
N ALA A 96 12.18 -18.91 4.58
CA ALA A 96 11.79 -18.91 3.17
C ALA A 96 13.00 -19.06 2.21
N LYS A 97 14.21 -19.31 2.72
CA LYS A 97 15.46 -19.42 1.95
C LYS A 97 15.76 -18.16 1.12
N LEU A 98 15.35 -16.99 1.61
CA LEU A 98 15.63 -15.72 0.95
C LEU A 98 16.99 -15.16 1.38
N PRO A 99 17.67 -14.38 0.50
CA PRO A 99 18.89 -13.65 0.88
C PRO A 99 18.64 -12.67 2.04
N LYS A 100 19.70 -12.20 2.67
CA LYS A 100 19.59 -11.15 3.69
C LYS A 100 19.09 -9.84 3.08
N GLY A 101 18.41 -9.03 3.88
CA GLY A 101 18.02 -7.65 3.53
C GLY A 101 16.54 -7.42 3.24
N PHE A 102 15.70 -8.47 3.21
CA PHE A 102 14.26 -8.29 3.11
C PHE A 102 13.67 -7.86 4.45
N THR A 103 12.86 -6.79 4.41
CA THR A 103 12.23 -6.20 5.59
C THR A 103 10.83 -5.72 5.22
N LEU A 104 9.96 -5.50 6.22
CA LEU A 104 8.65 -4.87 5.98
C LEU A 104 8.78 -3.49 5.33
N HIS A 105 9.79 -2.73 5.73
CA HIS A 105 10.05 -1.44 5.10
C HIS A 105 10.48 -1.59 3.64
N GLY A 106 11.30 -2.61 3.34
CA GLY A 106 11.69 -2.97 1.98
C GLY A 106 10.51 -3.38 1.11
N LEU A 107 9.57 -4.19 1.62
CA LEU A 107 8.33 -4.56 0.92
C LEU A 107 7.51 -3.31 0.56
N ARG A 108 7.41 -2.38 1.50
CA ARG A 108 6.70 -1.12 1.27
C ARG A 108 7.37 -0.23 0.20
N LYS A 109 8.71 -0.15 0.19
CA LYS A 109 9.45 0.52 -0.89
C LYS A 109 9.23 -0.16 -2.24
N THR A 110 9.22 -1.49 -2.24
CA THR A 110 8.99 -2.31 -3.43
C THR A 110 7.60 -2.06 -4.01
N LEU A 111 6.57 -1.98 -3.16
CA LEU A 111 5.22 -1.60 -3.59
C LEU A 111 5.20 -0.22 -4.27
N GLY A 112 5.88 0.78 -3.71
CA GLY A 112 5.98 2.10 -4.34
C GLY A 112 6.60 2.06 -5.73
N LYS A 113 7.66 1.25 -5.90
CA LYS A 113 8.29 1.03 -7.20
C LYS A 113 7.37 0.31 -8.18
N ILE A 114 6.70 -0.77 -7.77
CA ILE A 114 5.74 -1.51 -8.60
C ILE A 114 4.59 -0.60 -9.07
N LEU A 115 4.06 0.26 -8.18
CA LEU A 115 3.03 1.22 -8.54
C LEU A 115 3.53 2.22 -9.60
N ALA A 116 4.74 2.77 -9.43
CA ALA A 116 5.33 3.68 -10.39
C ALA A 116 5.59 3.03 -11.75
N GLU A 117 6.14 1.81 -11.76
CA GLU A 117 6.35 1.01 -12.98
C GLU A 117 5.02 0.67 -13.67
N GLY A 118 3.96 0.46 -12.90
CA GLY A 118 2.59 0.30 -13.40
C GLY A 118 1.92 1.59 -13.89
N GLY A 119 2.63 2.73 -13.88
CA GLY A 119 2.13 4.02 -14.35
C GLY A 119 1.19 4.73 -13.39
N ALA A 120 1.18 4.35 -12.10
CA ALA A 120 0.46 5.09 -11.08
C ALA A 120 1.09 6.46 -10.90
N SER A 121 0.24 7.50 -10.92
CA SER A 121 0.67 8.87 -10.65
C SER A 121 1.26 9.02 -9.24
N THR A 122 2.12 10.02 -9.05
CA THR A 122 2.64 10.40 -7.74
C THR A 122 1.54 10.50 -6.67
N ARG A 123 0.36 11.05 -7.00
CA ARG A 123 -0.75 11.18 -6.04
C ARG A 123 -1.38 9.82 -5.70
N GLN A 124 -1.59 8.93 -6.67
CA GLN A 124 -2.06 7.56 -6.42
C GLN A 124 -1.08 6.79 -5.53
N ILE A 125 0.23 6.94 -5.76
CA ILE A 125 1.26 6.36 -4.89
C ILE A 125 1.18 6.97 -3.49
N MET A 126 1.04 8.30 -3.37
CA MET A 126 0.90 8.96 -2.08
C MET A 126 -0.32 8.46 -1.30
N ASP A 127 -1.48 8.28 -1.94
CA ASP A 127 -2.67 7.79 -1.24
C ASP A 127 -2.55 6.29 -0.92
N THR A 128 -2.03 5.49 -1.85
CA THR A 128 -1.81 4.03 -1.67
C THR A 128 -0.73 3.72 -0.66
N LEU A 129 0.27 4.59 -0.53
CA LEU A 129 1.32 4.50 0.46
C LEU A 129 1.03 5.40 1.66
N GLY A 130 -0.03 6.20 1.69
CA GLY A 130 -0.32 7.17 2.73
C GLY A 130 0.77 8.23 2.97
N HIS A 131 1.63 8.55 2.00
CA HIS A 131 2.61 9.65 2.07
C HIS A 131 1.91 11.01 2.11
N ASP A 132 2.38 11.96 2.91
CA ASP A 132 2.06 13.40 2.71
C ASP A 132 3.22 14.17 2.08
N ASP A 133 4.39 13.54 1.97
CA ASP A 133 5.56 14.14 1.35
C ASP A 133 5.65 13.71 -0.10
N ILE A 134 5.38 14.66 -1.00
CA ILE A 134 5.45 14.42 -2.44
C ILE A 134 6.87 14.05 -2.89
N ALA A 135 7.90 14.64 -2.29
CA ALA A 135 9.29 14.37 -2.68
C ALA A 135 9.65 12.89 -2.45
N ARG A 136 9.07 12.25 -1.42
CA ARG A 136 9.24 10.80 -1.19
C ARG A 136 8.54 9.93 -2.22
N ALA A 137 7.39 10.37 -2.73
CA ALA A 137 6.68 9.66 -3.78
C ALA A 137 7.36 9.84 -5.15
N GLU A 138 7.91 11.02 -5.41
CA GLU A 138 8.68 11.34 -6.63
C GLU A 138 9.94 10.48 -6.79
N LEU A 139 10.54 10.02 -5.68
CA LEU A 139 11.64 9.04 -5.71
C LEU A 139 11.27 7.75 -6.47
N TYR A 140 9.99 7.38 -6.51
CA TYR A 140 9.53 6.20 -7.26
C TYR A 140 9.17 6.55 -8.71
N THR A 141 8.57 7.71 -8.96
CA THR A 141 7.95 8.04 -10.26
C THR A 141 8.89 8.72 -11.25
N ARG A 142 9.88 9.48 -10.79
CA ARG A 142 10.66 10.38 -11.67
C ARG A 142 11.27 9.68 -12.88
N GLU A 143 11.87 8.50 -12.69
CA GLU A 143 12.48 7.74 -13.78
C GLU A 143 11.46 6.86 -14.51
N ALA A 144 10.52 6.24 -13.78
CA ALA A 144 9.51 5.36 -14.35
C ALA A 144 8.54 6.09 -15.30
N GLU A 145 8.24 7.36 -15.02
CA GLU A 145 7.20 8.10 -15.73
C GLU A 145 7.73 9.06 -16.82
N GLN A 146 9.03 9.38 -16.86
CA GLN A 146 9.56 10.44 -17.73
C GLN A 146 9.18 10.23 -19.21
N ALA A 147 9.51 9.06 -19.77
CA ALA A 147 9.27 8.77 -21.18
C ALA A 147 7.76 8.68 -21.48
N ARG A 148 6.99 8.08 -20.56
CA ARG A 148 5.53 7.93 -20.67
C ARG A 148 4.82 9.28 -20.68
N LEU A 149 5.14 10.15 -19.71
CA LEU A 149 4.53 11.47 -19.58
C LEU A 149 4.94 12.41 -20.72
N ALA A 150 6.19 12.34 -21.17
CA ALA A 150 6.62 13.09 -22.35
C ALA A 150 5.82 12.67 -23.60
N THR A 151 5.63 11.36 -23.80
CA THR A 151 4.84 10.82 -24.91
C THR A 151 3.36 11.21 -24.83
N ASP A 152 2.73 11.04 -23.66
CA ASP A 152 1.33 11.45 -23.43
C ASP A 152 1.16 12.95 -23.67
N GLY A 153 2.06 13.77 -23.11
CA GLY A 153 2.05 15.23 -23.30
C GLY A 153 2.13 15.63 -24.77
N MET A 154 3.01 14.98 -25.54
CA MET A 154 3.13 15.27 -26.97
C MET A 154 1.88 14.84 -27.74
N SER A 155 1.28 13.70 -27.40
CA SER A 155 0.05 13.21 -28.04
C SER A 155 -1.13 14.19 -27.92
N ARG A 156 -1.20 14.94 -26.81
CA ARG A 156 -2.25 15.94 -26.56
C ARG A 156 -2.12 17.14 -27.50
N VAL A 157 -0.89 17.61 -27.74
CA VAL A 157 -0.64 18.70 -28.70
C VAL A 157 -1.00 18.28 -30.12
N VAL A 158 -0.67 17.04 -30.51
CA VAL A 158 -1.04 16.50 -31.84
C VAL A 158 -2.56 16.46 -32.02
N ARG A 159 -3.31 16.02 -30.99
CA ARG A 159 -4.78 16.03 -31.03
C ARG A 159 -5.34 17.44 -31.19
N LEU A 160 -4.82 18.42 -30.45
CA LEU A 160 -5.26 19.81 -30.56
C LEU A 160 -5.00 20.39 -31.95
N LYS A 161 -3.84 20.12 -32.54
CA LYS A 161 -3.47 20.61 -33.88
C LYS A 161 -4.17 19.92 -35.05
N ARG A 162 -4.78 18.74 -34.82
CA ARG A 162 -5.60 18.04 -35.83
C ARG A 162 -7.07 18.48 -35.83
N ASN A 163 -7.54 19.05 -34.73
CA ASN A 163 -8.93 19.42 -34.51
C ASN A 163 -9.19 20.93 -34.64
N GLY A 164 -8.20 21.72 -35.05
CA GLY A 164 -8.31 23.16 -35.34
C GLY A 164 -7.69 23.47 -36.69
#